data_AF-A0A379KQ42-F1
#
_entry.id   AF-A0A379KQ42-F1
#
_cell.length_a   1.000
_cell.length_b   1.000
_cell.length_c   1.000
_cell.angle_alpha   90.00
_cell.angle_beta   90.00
_cell.angle_gamma   90.00
#
_symmetry.space_group_name_H-M   'P 1'
#
loop_
_entity.id
_entity.type
_entity.pdbx_description
1 polymer ?
#
loop_
_entity_poly.entity_id
_entity_poly.type
_entity_poly.pdbx_seq_one_letter_code
_entity_poly.pdbx_strand_id
1 'polypeptide(L)'
;MGIKMNLAKDQNGREWDADSYQRGMGAEPLTCTHCGVAVTHNPSYTREMYDKPVLVPGYFRLLPKGAHASHCRFGVDEEVDKIAMESEGLIESLQRDKYRMRLVMIKEALEGGSPAKEPDSDGSRAKTGRTYVRHPSLLPAYINTANRALKLRALCASNQDMEQHLELIFEGNVKVSWDQFYFETERHMDALHTVSQNVVQHPIAIQGNVKSVRRALKGDATKNVLNLQMNPFRVDQDDAENGIGLEVSIWARETSWFNGIEDGDDVVVLGVWKSSVTPPSAAPREGGRFKTLTKRRLSLSMVLKPQISKIR
;
A
#
# COMPACT_ATOMS: atom_id res chain seq x y z
N MET A 1 18.19 4.23 -7.31
CA MET A 1 17.45 3.66 -6.17
C MET A 1 17.04 2.24 -6.47
N GLY A 2 16.66 1.46 -5.45
CA GLY A 2 16.41 0.03 -5.65
C GLY A 2 15.51 -0.57 -4.58
N ILE A 3 14.81 -1.60 -5.00
CA ILE A 3 13.99 -2.50 -4.19
C ILE A 3 14.90 -3.19 -3.16
N LYS A 4 14.42 -3.41 -1.93
CA LYS A 4 15.16 -4.18 -0.92
C LYS A 4 15.56 -5.56 -1.46
N MET A 5 16.83 -5.94 -1.22
CA MET A 5 17.40 -7.20 -1.67
C MET A 5 17.68 -8.09 -0.46
N ASN A 6 17.28 -9.35 -0.53
CA ASN A 6 17.56 -10.32 0.55
C ASN A 6 18.90 -11.04 0.33
N LEU A 7 19.45 -10.99 -0.88
CA LEU A 7 20.69 -11.66 -1.27
C LEU A 7 21.68 -10.69 -1.92
N ALA A 8 22.97 -10.89 -1.67
CA ALA A 8 24.07 -10.22 -2.37
C ALA A 8 25.22 -11.21 -2.62
N LYS A 9 26.10 -10.89 -3.59
CA LYS A 9 27.32 -11.65 -3.89
C LYS A 9 28.56 -10.90 -3.42
N ASP A 10 29.51 -11.60 -2.82
CA ASP A 10 30.85 -11.05 -2.55
C ASP A 10 31.77 -11.12 -3.78
N GLN A 11 32.99 -10.57 -3.69
CA GLN A 11 33.96 -10.59 -4.80
C GLN A 11 34.34 -12.01 -5.26
N ASN A 12 34.25 -12.99 -4.37
CA ASN A 12 34.55 -14.38 -4.68
C ASN A 12 33.35 -15.11 -5.31
N GLY A 13 32.24 -14.39 -5.53
CA GLY A 13 31.01 -14.94 -6.09
C GLY A 13 30.15 -15.69 -5.08
N ARG A 14 30.50 -15.67 -3.79
CA ARG A 14 29.71 -16.32 -2.73
C ARG A 14 28.48 -15.47 -2.44
N GLU A 15 27.33 -16.13 -2.39
CA GLU A 15 26.06 -15.50 -2.02
C GLU A 15 25.91 -15.41 -0.50
N TRP A 16 25.35 -14.28 -0.06
CA TRP A 16 25.10 -13.95 1.33
C TRP A 16 23.63 -13.59 1.51
N ASP A 17 23.00 -14.22 2.50
CA ASP A 17 21.65 -13.88 2.93
C ASP A 17 21.66 -12.75 3.95
N ALA A 18 20.80 -11.76 3.77
CA ALA A 18 20.81 -10.52 4.51
C ALA A 18 20.52 -10.69 6.00
N ASP A 19 19.79 -11.74 6.41
CA ASP A 19 19.51 -12.01 7.82
C ASP A 19 20.69 -12.69 8.52
N SER A 20 21.53 -13.41 7.77
CA SER A 20 22.71 -14.10 8.30
C SER A 20 24.02 -13.33 8.12
N TYR A 21 24.06 -12.35 7.22
CA TYR A 21 25.25 -11.59 6.90
C TYR A 21 25.63 -10.62 8.02
N GLN A 22 26.91 -10.65 8.41
CA GLN A 22 27.50 -9.64 9.27
C GLN A 22 28.60 -8.90 8.50
N ARG A 23 28.68 -7.58 8.68
CA ARG A 23 29.68 -6.76 7.99
C ARG A 23 31.09 -7.29 8.23
N GLY A 24 31.86 -7.44 7.14
CA GLY A 24 33.18 -8.07 7.16
C GLY A 24 33.17 -9.59 6.99
N MET A 25 32.00 -10.24 6.93
CA MET A 25 31.90 -11.58 6.38
C MET A 25 32.03 -11.52 4.84
N GLY A 26 32.81 -12.44 4.27
CA GLY A 26 33.07 -12.48 2.83
C GLY A 26 34.01 -11.39 2.32
N ALA A 27 34.25 -11.37 1.01
CA ALA A 27 35.13 -10.40 0.36
C ALA A 27 34.35 -9.20 -0.20
N GLU A 28 34.45 -8.03 0.45
CA GLU A 28 33.83 -6.78 -0.03
C GLU A 28 34.49 -6.26 -1.34
N PRO A 29 33.76 -5.50 -2.19
CA PRO A 29 32.39 -5.03 -2.02
C PRO A 29 31.38 -6.11 -2.36
N LEU A 30 30.26 -6.07 -1.64
CA LEU A 30 29.09 -6.84 -2.00
C LEU A 30 28.44 -6.26 -3.26
N THR A 31 27.86 -7.12 -4.08
CA THR A 31 27.24 -6.78 -5.35
C THR A 31 25.86 -7.40 -5.48
N CYS A 32 25.01 -6.75 -6.26
CA CYS A 32 23.70 -7.26 -6.62
C CYS A 32 23.83 -8.58 -7.39
N THR A 33 23.08 -9.61 -6.98
CA THR A 33 23.15 -10.95 -7.60
C THR A 33 22.71 -10.99 -9.07
N HIS A 34 22.00 -9.95 -9.54
CA HIS A 34 21.45 -9.87 -10.90
C HIS A 34 22.21 -8.92 -11.83
N CYS A 35 22.69 -7.78 -11.34
CA CYS A 35 23.30 -6.75 -12.19
C CYS A 35 24.73 -6.39 -11.80
N GLY A 36 25.31 -6.99 -10.76
CA GLY A 36 26.70 -6.78 -10.35
C GLY A 36 27.02 -5.39 -9.75
N VAL A 37 26.04 -4.48 -9.64
CA VAL A 37 26.24 -3.16 -9.02
C VAL A 37 26.51 -3.31 -7.53
N ALA A 38 27.44 -2.51 -7.00
CA ALA A 38 27.79 -2.53 -5.58
C ALA A 38 26.60 -2.20 -4.68
N VAL A 39 26.46 -2.97 -3.60
CA VAL A 39 25.41 -2.83 -2.60
C VAL A 39 26.03 -2.76 -1.21
N THR A 40 25.26 -2.24 -0.26
CA THR A 40 25.60 -2.22 1.16
C THR A 40 24.57 -3.00 1.95
N HIS A 41 25.03 -3.69 2.99
CA HIS A 41 24.17 -4.37 3.94
C HIS A 41 23.65 -3.37 4.96
N ASN A 42 22.34 -3.43 5.18
CA ASN A 42 21.71 -2.83 6.33
C ASN A 42 21.34 -3.98 7.27
N PRO A 43 21.97 -4.10 8.44
CA PRO A 43 21.67 -5.17 9.39
C PRO A 43 20.22 -5.06 9.85
N SER A 44 19.67 -6.17 10.37
CA SER A 44 18.37 -6.10 11.01
C SER A 44 18.42 -5.06 12.12
N TYR A 45 17.38 -4.25 12.21
CA TYR A 45 17.30 -3.22 13.23
C TYR A 45 15.88 -3.11 13.71
N THR A 46 15.76 -2.82 15.00
CA THR A 46 14.51 -2.39 15.57
C THR A 46 14.27 -0.96 15.13
N ARG A 47 13.25 -0.75 14.31
CA ARG A 47 12.77 0.59 13.98
C ARG A 47 11.70 0.95 14.99
N GLU A 48 11.91 2.06 15.69
CA GLU A 48 10.83 2.68 16.45
C GLU A 48 9.82 3.23 15.44
N MET A 49 8.70 2.52 15.35
CA MET A 49 7.57 2.92 14.54
C MET A 49 6.41 3.15 15.50
N TYR A 50 6.18 4.43 15.80
CA TYR A 50 5.00 4.92 16.53
C TYR A 50 4.90 4.29 17.91
N ASP A 51 5.99 4.45 18.67
CA ASP A 51 6.16 4.00 20.07
C ASP A 51 6.09 2.47 20.25
N LYS A 52 6.39 1.72 19.19
CA LYS A 52 6.61 0.28 19.24
C LYS A 52 7.89 -0.11 18.49
N PRO A 53 8.67 -1.03 19.08
CA PRO A 53 9.78 -1.65 18.37
C PRO A 53 9.25 -2.62 17.32
N VAL A 54 9.44 -2.30 16.03
CA VAL A 54 9.20 -3.24 14.93
C VAL A 54 10.55 -3.77 14.45
N LEU A 55 10.71 -5.09 14.41
CA LEU A 55 11.92 -5.70 13.88
C LEU A 55 11.88 -5.63 12.35
N VAL A 56 12.80 -4.85 11.77
CA VAL A 56 13.05 -4.84 10.34
C VAL A 56 14.14 -5.89 10.06
N PRO A 57 13.87 -6.93 9.23
CA PRO A 57 14.88 -7.90 8.82
C PRO A 57 16.07 -7.23 8.11
N GLY A 58 17.19 -7.93 8.06
CA GLY A 58 18.36 -7.42 7.35
C GLY A 58 18.06 -7.33 5.85
N TYR A 59 18.64 -6.35 5.17
CA TYR A 59 18.51 -6.25 3.71
C TYR A 59 19.73 -5.59 3.09
N PHE A 60 20.02 -5.95 1.84
CA PHE A 60 20.96 -5.22 1.01
C PHE A 60 20.23 -4.13 0.25
N ARG A 61 20.92 -3.00 0.06
CA ARG A 61 20.43 -1.85 -0.71
C ARG A 61 21.56 -1.24 -1.54
N LEU A 62 21.20 -0.50 -2.57
CA LEU A 62 22.16 0.32 -3.29
C LEU A 62 22.82 1.36 -2.37
N LEU A 63 24.07 1.67 -2.67
CA LEU A 63 24.75 2.82 -2.08
C LEU A 63 23.99 4.12 -2.43
N PRO A 64 24.13 5.19 -1.60
CA PRO A 64 23.51 6.48 -1.89
C PRO A 64 23.80 6.95 -3.32
N LYS A 65 22.78 7.41 -4.03
CA LYS A 65 22.83 7.83 -5.46
C LYS A 65 23.17 6.72 -6.46
N GLY A 66 23.29 5.46 -6.03
CA GLY A 66 23.43 4.32 -6.92
C GLY A 66 22.13 3.99 -7.65
N ALA A 67 22.25 3.46 -8.85
CA ALA A 67 21.15 2.87 -9.63
C ALA A 67 21.55 1.45 -10.05
N HIS A 68 20.56 0.57 -10.19
CA HIS A 68 20.82 -0.72 -10.82
C HIS A 68 21.11 -0.53 -12.31
N ALA A 69 21.75 -1.53 -12.94
CA ALA A 69 21.88 -1.55 -14.39
C ALA A 69 20.52 -1.84 -15.03
N SER A 70 20.37 -1.45 -16.31
CA SER A 70 19.16 -1.71 -17.07
C SER A 70 18.74 -3.18 -17.03
N HIS A 71 17.44 -3.42 -16.90
CA HIS A 71 16.82 -4.75 -16.82
C HIS A 71 17.09 -5.51 -15.50
N CYS A 72 17.63 -4.84 -14.48
CA CYS A 72 17.74 -5.45 -13.16
C CYS A 72 16.35 -5.58 -12.51
N ARG A 73 16.01 -6.77 -12.01
CA ARG A 73 14.76 -7.04 -11.27
C ARG A 73 14.57 -6.21 -9.99
N PHE A 74 15.62 -5.55 -9.52
CA PHE A 74 15.62 -4.74 -8.31
C PHE A 74 15.64 -3.24 -8.61
N GLY A 75 15.72 -2.87 -9.89
CA GLY A 75 15.53 -1.48 -10.31
C GLY A 75 14.05 -1.11 -10.30
N VAL A 76 13.77 0.13 -9.87
CA VAL A 76 12.40 0.63 -9.78
C VAL A 76 11.87 0.96 -11.17
N ASP A 77 12.71 1.56 -12.03
CA ASP A 77 12.39 1.88 -13.43
C ASP A 77 11.85 0.66 -14.18
N GLU A 78 12.56 -0.46 -14.15
CA GLU A 78 12.17 -1.67 -14.87
C GLU A 78 10.83 -2.26 -14.41
N GLU A 79 10.57 -2.23 -13.10
CA GLU A 79 9.31 -2.74 -12.58
C GLU A 79 8.16 -1.77 -12.86
N VAL A 80 8.39 -0.46 -12.82
CA VAL A 80 7.38 0.53 -13.24
C VAL A 80 7.07 0.38 -14.74
N ASP A 81 8.08 0.19 -15.59
CA ASP A 81 7.92 -0.04 -17.03
C ASP A 81 7.04 -1.26 -17.31
N LYS A 82 7.32 -2.39 -16.63
CA LYS A 82 6.48 -3.61 -16.76
C LYS A 82 5.05 -3.36 -16.32
N ILE A 83 4.85 -2.68 -15.19
CA ILE A 83 3.51 -2.34 -14.69
C ILE A 83 2.79 -1.45 -15.71
N ALA A 84 3.48 -0.46 -16.29
CA ALA A 84 2.92 0.44 -17.27
C ALA A 84 2.57 -0.26 -18.60
N MET A 85 3.47 -1.10 -19.12
CA MET A 85 3.24 -1.90 -20.34
C MET A 85 2.04 -2.83 -20.21
N GLU A 86 1.84 -3.40 -19.03
CA GLU A 86 0.72 -4.31 -18.73
C GLU A 86 -0.54 -3.55 -18.26
N SER A 87 -0.54 -2.22 -18.30
CA SER A 87 -1.67 -1.40 -17.88
C SER A 87 -2.42 -0.81 -19.08
N GLU A 88 -3.65 -1.27 -19.29
CA GLU A 88 -4.50 -0.73 -20.36
C GLU A 88 -5.09 0.62 -19.95
N GLY A 89 -4.41 1.74 -20.24
CA GLY A 89 -4.94 3.09 -20.02
C GLY A 89 -4.99 3.58 -18.56
N LEU A 90 -4.75 2.71 -17.57
CA LEU A 90 -4.60 3.11 -16.17
C LEU A 90 -3.30 3.90 -15.93
N ILE A 91 -2.21 3.49 -16.57
CA ILE A 91 -0.92 4.18 -16.49
C ILE A 91 -0.56 4.77 -17.85
N GLU A 92 -0.28 6.08 -17.87
CA GLU A 92 0.14 6.83 -19.05
C GLU A 92 1.62 7.20 -18.92
N SER A 93 2.40 7.02 -19.99
CA SER A 93 3.78 7.55 -20.05
C SER A 93 3.76 9.06 -20.31
N LEU A 94 4.49 9.83 -19.50
CA LEU A 94 4.62 11.29 -19.62
C LEU A 94 5.92 11.68 -20.32
N GLN A 95 7.03 11.06 -19.90
CA GLN A 95 8.39 11.22 -20.41
C GLN A 95 9.12 9.87 -20.21
N ARG A 96 10.33 9.71 -20.75
CA ARG A 96 11.17 8.52 -20.45
C ARG A 96 11.18 8.31 -18.93
N ASP A 97 10.76 7.12 -18.50
CA ASP A 97 10.82 6.62 -17.12
C ASP A 97 9.91 7.33 -16.11
N LYS A 98 8.98 8.18 -16.60
CA LYS A 98 7.98 8.87 -15.79
C LYS A 98 6.56 8.59 -16.27
N TYR A 99 5.75 8.13 -15.34
CA TYR A 99 4.42 7.59 -15.56
C TYR A 99 3.36 8.28 -14.71
N ARG A 100 2.11 8.18 -15.13
CA ARG A 100 0.94 8.72 -14.44
C ARG A 100 -0.10 7.62 -14.23
N MET A 101 -0.46 7.32 -13.00
CA MET A 101 -1.58 6.44 -12.67
C MET A 101 -2.86 7.24 -12.39
N ARG A 102 -3.94 6.94 -13.14
CA ARG A 102 -5.25 7.59 -12.99
C ARG A 102 -6.12 6.89 -11.95
N LEU A 103 -6.20 7.48 -10.76
CA LEU A 103 -6.99 6.96 -9.65
C LEU A 103 -8.50 7.00 -9.89
N VAL A 104 -8.99 7.90 -10.75
CA VAL A 104 -10.41 7.98 -11.12
C VAL A 104 -10.90 6.67 -11.76
N MET A 105 -10.05 6.04 -12.57
CA MET A 105 -10.38 4.78 -13.25
C MET A 105 -10.54 3.64 -12.26
N ILE A 106 -9.78 3.64 -11.16
CA ILE A 106 -9.90 2.67 -10.05
C ILE A 106 -11.22 2.89 -9.29
N LYS A 107 -11.60 4.15 -9.05
CA LYS A 107 -12.85 4.48 -8.35
C LYS A 107 -14.07 4.02 -9.14
N GLU A 108 -14.14 4.43 -10.40
CA GLU A 108 -15.24 4.09 -11.32
C GLU A 108 -15.39 2.57 -11.52
N ALA A 109 -14.25 1.90 -11.55
CA ALA A 109 -14.11 0.45 -11.54
C ALA A 109 -14.81 -0.19 -10.32
N LEU A 110 -14.51 0.30 -9.12
CA LEU A 110 -15.02 -0.25 -7.86
C LEU A 110 -16.49 0.08 -7.60
N GLU A 111 -16.96 1.25 -8.05
CA GLU A 111 -18.33 1.73 -7.82
C GLU A 111 -19.35 1.16 -8.82
N GLY A 112 -18.90 0.55 -9.92
CA GLY A 112 -19.80 -0.07 -10.91
C GLY A 112 -20.75 0.89 -11.64
N GLY A 113 -20.62 2.21 -11.45
CA GLY A 113 -21.59 3.20 -11.92
C GLY A 113 -21.71 3.32 -13.45
N SER A 114 -22.92 3.46 -13.98
CA SER A 114 -23.15 3.95 -15.35
C SER A 114 -22.61 5.39 -15.49
N PRO A 115 -22.18 5.84 -16.68
CA PRO A 115 -21.63 7.18 -16.86
C PRO A 115 -22.63 8.25 -16.40
N ALA A 116 -22.11 9.32 -15.78
CA ALA A 116 -22.83 10.58 -15.71
C ALA A 116 -23.22 10.98 -17.14
N LYS A 117 -24.48 11.39 -17.32
CA LYS A 117 -25.00 11.88 -18.61
C LYS A 117 -24.07 12.96 -19.18
N GLU A 118 -23.93 12.92 -20.50
CA GLU A 118 -23.20 13.91 -21.29
C GLU A 118 -23.55 15.35 -20.85
N PRO A 119 -22.57 16.26 -20.78
CA PRO A 119 -22.89 17.68 -20.81
C PRO A 119 -23.51 17.98 -22.17
N ASP A 120 -24.73 18.52 -22.14
CA ASP A 120 -25.41 19.05 -23.31
C ASP A 120 -24.47 19.93 -24.12
N SER A 121 -24.46 19.71 -25.43
CA SER A 121 -23.56 20.38 -26.36
C SER A 121 -23.92 21.87 -26.45
N ASP A 122 -23.10 22.75 -25.90
CA ASP A 122 -22.83 24.03 -26.55
C ASP A 122 -21.44 24.59 -26.20
N GLY A 123 -20.75 25.08 -27.23
CA GLY A 123 -19.63 26.02 -27.09
C GLY A 123 -18.23 25.49 -26.71
N SER A 124 -17.46 25.12 -27.73
CA SER A 124 -16.02 25.49 -27.86
C SER A 124 -15.09 25.25 -26.64
N ARG A 125 -14.46 24.06 -26.61
CA ARG A 125 -13.00 23.86 -26.40
C ARG A 125 -12.69 22.38 -26.47
N ALA A 126 -11.86 21.98 -27.41
CA ALA A 126 -11.38 20.60 -27.56
C ALA A 126 -10.65 20.14 -26.30
N LYS A 127 -11.35 19.48 -25.39
CA LYS A 127 -10.74 18.61 -24.37
C LYS A 127 -10.62 17.23 -24.99
N THR A 128 -9.39 16.74 -25.08
CA THR A 128 -9.05 15.34 -25.35
C THR A 128 -9.54 14.43 -24.21
N GLY A 129 -10.85 14.36 -24.01
CA GLY A 129 -11.49 13.35 -23.17
C GLY A 129 -11.71 12.11 -24.03
N ARG A 130 -10.81 11.13 -23.97
CA ARG A 130 -11.07 9.82 -24.56
C ARG A 130 -12.27 9.21 -23.83
N THR A 131 -13.30 8.85 -24.58
CA THR A 131 -14.43 8.06 -24.08
C THR A 131 -13.92 6.67 -23.73
N TYR A 132 -13.89 6.33 -22.44
CA TYR A 132 -13.46 5.01 -21.99
C TYR A 132 -14.61 4.01 -22.13
N VAL A 133 -14.44 3.03 -23.01
CA VAL A 133 -15.38 1.91 -23.16
C VAL A 133 -15.21 0.97 -21.97
N ARG A 134 -16.27 0.77 -21.18
CA ARG A 134 -16.25 -0.22 -20.09
C ARG A 134 -16.31 -1.63 -20.66
N HIS A 135 -15.23 -2.39 -20.46
CA HIS A 135 -15.26 -3.85 -20.54
C HIS A 135 -15.16 -4.45 -19.13
N PRO A 136 -16.06 -5.37 -18.74
CA PRO A 136 -16.01 -6.02 -17.41
C PRO A 136 -14.67 -6.67 -17.07
N SER A 137 -13.89 -7.08 -18.09
CA SER A 137 -12.55 -7.67 -17.94
C SER A 137 -11.47 -6.66 -17.51
N LEU A 138 -11.65 -5.36 -17.78
CA LEU A 138 -10.66 -4.32 -17.48
C LEU A 138 -10.61 -3.96 -16.00
N LEU A 139 -11.72 -4.15 -15.29
CA LEU A 139 -11.83 -3.86 -13.87
C LEU A 139 -10.79 -4.66 -13.05
N PRO A 140 -10.74 -6.01 -13.15
CA PRO A 140 -9.66 -6.79 -12.53
C PRO A 140 -8.26 -6.35 -12.96
N ALA A 141 -8.06 -5.98 -14.24
CA ALA A 141 -6.77 -5.55 -14.75
C ALA A 141 -6.29 -4.25 -14.06
N TYR A 142 -7.15 -3.23 -13.94
CA TYR A 142 -6.80 -1.97 -13.28
C TYR A 142 -6.42 -2.17 -11.82
N ILE A 143 -7.22 -2.94 -11.09
CA ILE A 143 -6.94 -3.21 -9.67
C ILE A 143 -5.66 -4.04 -9.52
N ASN A 144 -5.40 -5.01 -10.40
CA ASN A 144 -4.16 -5.78 -10.40
C ASN A 144 -2.94 -4.88 -10.65
N THR A 145 -2.97 -4.04 -11.68
CA THR A 145 -1.90 -3.10 -12.00
C THR A 145 -1.66 -2.13 -10.85
N ALA A 146 -2.71 -1.54 -10.28
CA ALA A 146 -2.58 -0.66 -9.14
C ALA A 146 -1.93 -1.38 -7.95
N ASN A 147 -2.39 -2.59 -7.61
CA ASN A 147 -1.76 -3.36 -6.54
C ASN A 147 -0.30 -3.73 -6.81
N ARG A 148 0.10 -3.97 -8.06
CA ARG A 148 1.52 -4.16 -8.39
C ARG A 148 2.34 -2.91 -8.12
N ALA A 149 1.86 -1.73 -8.50
CA ALA A 149 2.51 -0.46 -8.18
C ALA A 149 2.60 -0.23 -6.66
N LEU A 150 1.55 -0.59 -5.92
CA LEU A 150 1.51 -0.48 -4.47
C LEU A 150 2.45 -1.48 -3.77
N LYS A 151 2.58 -2.70 -4.29
CA LYS A 151 3.58 -3.66 -3.83
C LYS A 151 4.99 -3.17 -4.12
N LEU A 152 5.23 -2.63 -5.32
CA LEU A 152 6.51 -2.05 -5.67
C LEU A 152 6.88 -0.94 -4.68
N ARG A 153 5.95 -0.02 -4.41
CA ARG A 153 6.13 1.00 -3.38
C ARG A 153 6.51 0.40 -2.03
N ALA A 154 5.80 -0.60 -1.56
CA ALA A 154 6.07 -1.24 -0.26
C ALA A 154 7.50 -1.81 -0.16
N LEU A 155 8.08 -2.19 -1.31
CA LEU A 155 9.41 -2.76 -1.39
C LEU A 155 10.51 -1.71 -1.65
N CYS A 156 10.15 -0.46 -1.97
CA CYS A 156 11.08 0.66 -2.13
C CYS A 156 11.67 1.10 -0.78
N ALA A 157 12.84 1.73 -0.81
CA ALA A 157 13.50 2.20 0.41
C ALA A 157 12.87 3.51 0.92
N SER A 158 12.38 4.36 0.02
CA SER A 158 11.71 5.61 0.35
C SER A 158 10.53 5.90 -0.57
N ASN A 159 9.62 6.78 -0.13
CA ASN A 159 8.51 7.27 -0.97
C ASN A 159 9.00 8.05 -2.19
N GLN A 160 10.14 8.74 -2.05
CA GLN A 160 10.73 9.53 -3.14
C GLN A 160 11.11 8.65 -4.33
N ASP A 161 11.46 7.38 -4.08
CA ASP A 161 11.77 6.38 -5.11
C ASP A 161 10.56 6.23 -6.04
N MET A 162 9.36 6.01 -5.50
CA MET A 162 8.16 5.88 -6.32
C MET A 162 7.67 7.18 -6.93
N GLU A 163 7.80 8.30 -6.22
CA GLU A 163 7.37 9.62 -6.69
C GLU A 163 8.10 10.11 -7.95
N GLN A 164 9.35 9.70 -8.13
CA GLN A 164 10.14 10.05 -9.32
C GLN A 164 9.60 9.38 -10.58
N HIS A 165 9.07 8.16 -10.46
CA HIS A 165 8.65 7.34 -11.60
C HIS A 165 7.15 7.32 -11.81
N LEU A 166 6.33 7.48 -10.76
CA LEU A 166 4.89 7.32 -10.85
C LEU A 166 4.14 8.45 -10.15
N GLU A 167 3.49 9.29 -10.94
CA GLU A 167 2.57 10.33 -10.47
C GLU A 167 1.16 9.76 -10.27
N LEU A 168 0.49 10.18 -9.21
CA LEU A 168 -0.91 9.84 -8.96
C LEU A 168 -1.79 11.02 -9.35
N ILE A 169 -2.75 10.78 -10.23
CA ILE A 169 -3.71 11.80 -10.66
C ILE A 169 -5.13 11.31 -10.38
N PHE A 170 -5.91 12.18 -9.76
CA PHE A 170 -7.35 12.00 -9.57
C PHE A 170 -8.11 13.12 -10.31
N GLU A 171 -9.40 12.89 -10.61
CA GLU A 171 -10.34 13.81 -11.27
C GLU A 171 -9.72 14.96 -12.09
N GLY A 172 -9.60 14.77 -13.40
CA GLY A 172 -8.92 15.72 -14.28
C GLY A 172 -7.40 15.62 -14.14
N ASN A 173 -6.78 16.64 -13.54
CA ASN A 173 -5.33 16.76 -13.34
C ASN A 173 -4.96 17.03 -11.88
N VAL A 174 -5.85 16.71 -10.93
CA VAL A 174 -5.55 16.88 -9.50
C VAL A 174 -4.48 15.87 -9.11
N LYS A 175 -3.30 16.37 -8.75
CA LYS A 175 -2.21 15.54 -8.26
C LYS A 175 -2.51 15.10 -6.83
N VAL A 176 -2.54 13.80 -6.61
CA VAL A 176 -2.64 13.22 -5.27
C VAL A 176 -1.23 12.91 -4.81
N SER A 177 -0.85 13.40 -3.65
CA SER A 177 0.45 13.06 -3.09
C SER A 177 0.42 11.63 -2.54
N TRP A 178 1.57 10.98 -2.60
CA TRP A 178 1.70 9.57 -2.23
C TRP A 178 1.45 9.32 -0.75
N ASP A 179 1.63 10.33 0.10
CA ASP A 179 1.30 10.33 1.52
C ASP A 179 -0.20 10.52 1.80
N GLN A 180 -1.00 10.92 0.81
CA GLN A 180 -2.48 11.01 0.85
C GLN A 180 -3.17 9.84 0.13
N PHE A 181 -2.40 8.97 -0.53
CA PHE A 181 -2.92 7.80 -1.24
C PHE A 181 -2.53 6.48 -0.59
N TYR A 182 -1.31 6.37 -0.07
CA TYR A 182 -0.79 5.13 0.51
C TYR A 182 -0.38 5.34 1.97
N PHE A 183 -0.90 4.49 2.83
CA PHE A 183 -0.71 4.56 4.27
C PHE A 183 -0.11 3.26 4.78
N GLU A 184 1.12 3.35 5.28
CA GLU A 184 1.79 2.28 6.02
C GLU A 184 1.08 2.04 7.37
N THR A 185 1.38 0.92 8.04
CA THR A 185 0.75 0.48 9.31
C THR A 185 0.65 1.62 10.32
N GLU A 186 1.78 2.26 10.47
CA GLU A 186 2.11 3.47 11.18
C GLU A 186 1.14 4.65 11.01
N ARG A 187 0.66 4.82 9.79
CA ARG A 187 -0.09 5.99 9.31
C ARG A 187 -1.58 5.71 9.20
N HIS A 188 -2.10 4.65 9.81
CA HIS A 188 -3.54 4.36 9.81
C HIS A 188 -4.38 5.51 10.37
N MET A 189 -3.89 6.24 11.38
CA MET A 189 -4.59 7.43 11.89
C MET A 189 -4.64 8.57 10.86
N ASP A 190 -3.58 8.76 10.08
CA ASP A 190 -3.57 9.72 8.98
C ASP A 190 -4.56 9.28 7.89
N ALA A 191 -4.60 7.98 7.58
CA ALA A 191 -5.58 7.40 6.66
C ALA A 191 -7.01 7.67 7.13
N LEU A 192 -7.27 7.53 8.44
CA LEU A 192 -8.58 7.84 9.01
C LEU A 192 -8.91 9.32 8.83
N HIS A 193 -7.96 10.20 9.12
CA HIS A 193 -8.14 11.64 8.96
C HIS A 193 -8.48 11.96 7.50
N THR A 194 -7.68 11.46 6.55
CA THR A 194 -7.92 11.59 5.11
C THR A 194 -9.32 11.09 4.71
N VAL A 195 -9.73 9.90 5.14
CA VAL A 195 -11.06 9.35 4.81
C VAL A 195 -12.19 10.14 5.46
N SER A 196 -11.99 10.64 6.68
CA SER A 196 -13.01 11.38 7.44
C SER A 196 -13.21 12.82 7.00
N GLN A 197 -12.17 13.48 6.47
CA GLN A 197 -12.20 14.90 6.12
C GLN A 197 -12.28 15.17 4.62
N ASN A 198 -11.96 14.20 3.77
CA ASN A 198 -11.97 14.43 2.33
C ASN A 198 -13.39 14.57 1.79
N VAL A 199 -13.69 15.77 1.27
CA VAL A 199 -14.92 16.06 0.50
C VAL A 199 -14.97 15.20 -0.76
N VAL A 200 -13.82 14.90 -1.35
CA VAL A 200 -13.68 14.05 -2.54
C VAL A 200 -13.06 12.72 -2.15
N GLN A 201 -13.87 11.67 -2.15
CA GLN A 201 -13.39 10.32 -1.87
C GLN A 201 -12.70 9.74 -3.10
N HIS A 202 -11.39 9.52 -3.00
CA HIS A 202 -10.60 8.70 -3.92
C HIS A 202 -10.23 7.35 -3.27
N PRO A 203 -9.98 6.30 -4.06
CA PRO A 203 -9.44 5.05 -3.54
C PRO A 203 -8.10 5.30 -2.85
N ILE A 204 -7.91 4.74 -1.67
CA ILE A 204 -6.63 4.76 -0.96
C ILE A 204 -6.16 3.34 -0.68
N ALA A 205 -4.85 3.22 -0.53
CA ALA A 205 -4.16 2.00 -0.18
C ALA A 205 -3.76 2.04 1.30
N ILE A 206 -4.15 1.01 2.04
CA ILE A 206 -3.71 0.82 3.43
C ILE A 206 -2.89 -0.46 3.47
N GLN A 207 -1.62 -0.33 3.88
CA GLN A 207 -0.78 -1.45 4.24
C GLN A 207 -0.96 -1.76 5.72
N GLY A 208 -0.94 -3.03 6.09
CA GLY A 208 -0.75 -3.40 7.49
C GLY A 208 -0.55 -4.87 7.73
N ASN A 209 -0.15 -5.18 8.95
CA ASN A 209 -0.01 -6.55 9.42
C ASN A 209 -1.37 -7.15 9.76
N VAL A 210 -1.63 -8.38 9.34
CA VAL A 210 -2.87 -9.09 9.61
C VAL A 210 -2.88 -9.56 11.05
N LYS A 211 -3.92 -9.21 11.81
CA LYS A 211 -4.14 -9.71 13.18
C LYS A 211 -5.06 -10.93 13.23
N SER A 212 -6.03 -10.98 12.33
CA SER A 212 -6.99 -12.08 12.32
C SER A 212 -7.73 -12.15 11.00
N VAL A 213 -8.00 -13.37 10.55
CA VAL A 213 -8.94 -13.65 9.46
C VAL A 213 -10.08 -14.50 10.01
N ARG A 214 -11.31 -14.00 9.90
CA ARG A 214 -12.53 -14.71 10.34
C ARG A 214 -13.41 -14.97 9.14
N ARG A 215 -13.85 -16.21 9.00
CA ARG A 215 -14.61 -16.71 7.85
C ARG A 215 -16.00 -17.16 8.30
N ALA A 216 -16.97 -17.03 7.41
CA ALA A 216 -18.36 -17.46 7.64
C ALA A 216 -18.95 -17.00 8.99
N LEU A 217 -18.84 -15.71 9.32
CA LEU A 217 -19.28 -15.17 10.61
C LEU A 217 -20.76 -15.47 10.86
N LYS A 218 -21.07 -16.04 12.03
CA LYS A 218 -22.43 -16.45 12.43
C LYS A 218 -23.08 -17.42 11.42
N GLY A 219 -22.27 -18.24 10.74
CA GLY A 219 -22.74 -19.22 9.74
C GLY A 219 -23.01 -18.62 8.35
N ASP A 220 -22.78 -17.32 8.15
CA ASP A 220 -23.03 -16.65 6.87
C ASP A 220 -21.73 -16.63 6.04
N ALA A 221 -21.67 -17.49 5.02
CA ALA A 221 -20.51 -17.62 4.12
C ALA A 221 -20.14 -16.32 3.39
N THR A 222 -21.04 -15.34 3.33
CA THR A 222 -20.80 -14.03 2.71
C THR A 222 -20.20 -13.00 3.67
N LYS A 223 -20.05 -13.35 4.96
CA LYS A 223 -19.48 -12.46 5.98
C LYS A 223 -18.13 -12.96 6.42
N ASN A 224 -17.12 -12.53 5.68
CA ASN A 224 -15.72 -12.77 6.00
C ASN A 224 -15.06 -11.43 6.33
N VAL A 225 -14.21 -11.40 7.35
CA VAL A 225 -13.49 -10.21 7.75
C VAL A 225 -12.04 -10.51 8.05
N LEU A 226 -11.16 -9.68 7.52
CA LEU A 226 -9.76 -9.59 7.88
C LEU A 226 -9.58 -8.30 8.69
N ASN A 227 -8.92 -8.38 9.84
CA ASN A 227 -8.59 -7.22 10.65
C ASN A 227 -7.07 -7.04 10.68
N LEU A 228 -6.62 -5.80 10.52
CA LEU A 228 -5.21 -5.46 10.71
C LEU A 228 -4.89 -5.30 12.20
N GLN A 229 -3.62 -5.43 12.53
CA GLN A 229 -3.11 -5.14 13.85
C GLN A 229 -3.34 -3.67 14.18
N MET A 230 -3.91 -3.42 15.35
CA MET A 230 -4.18 -2.05 15.79
C MET A 230 -2.88 -1.39 16.27
N ASN A 231 -2.70 -0.15 15.83
CA ASN A 231 -1.71 0.77 16.41
C ASN A 231 -1.99 0.93 17.91
N PRO A 232 -0.95 1.22 18.73
CA PRO A 232 -1.17 1.50 20.14
C PRO A 232 -2.17 2.65 20.31
N PHE A 233 -2.98 2.54 21.37
CA PHE A 233 -3.94 3.58 21.73
C PHE A 233 -3.18 4.88 22.02
N ARG A 234 -3.68 5.97 21.44
CA ARG A 234 -3.17 7.33 21.69
C ARG A 234 -4.04 8.01 22.73
N VAL A 235 -3.45 8.91 23.52
CA VAL A 235 -4.20 9.74 24.46
C VAL A 235 -5.14 10.65 23.67
N ASP A 236 -6.38 10.80 24.12
CA ASP A 236 -7.28 11.82 23.58
C ASP A 236 -6.77 13.22 23.96
N GLN A 237 -6.78 14.15 23.01
CA GLN A 237 -6.29 15.52 23.28
C GLN A 237 -7.21 16.27 24.24
N ASP A 238 -8.50 15.92 24.23
CA ASP A 238 -9.52 16.56 25.06
C ASP A 238 -9.74 15.84 26.40
N ASP A 239 -9.31 14.58 26.51
CA ASP A 239 -9.48 13.73 27.71
C ASP A 239 -8.28 12.79 27.92
N ALA A 240 -7.38 13.15 28.84
CA ALA A 240 -6.20 12.36 29.15
C ALA A 240 -6.50 10.96 29.70
N GLU A 241 -7.71 10.73 30.21
CA GLU A 241 -8.15 9.43 30.72
C GLU A 241 -8.78 8.54 29.63
N ASN A 242 -8.99 9.08 28.42
CA ASN A 242 -9.53 8.37 27.27
C ASN A 242 -8.42 7.95 26.29
N GLY A 243 -8.48 6.69 25.86
CA GLY A 243 -7.60 6.14 24.83
C GLY A 243 -8.30 6.06 23.47
N ILE A 244 -7.73 6.66 22.44
CA ILE A 244 -8.18 6.55 21.05
C ILE A 244 -7.47 5.40 20.36
N GLY A 245 -8.25 4.42 19.90
CA GLY A 245 -7.78 3.32 19.07
C GLY A 245 -8.42 3.35 17.69
N LEU A 246 -7.71 2.78 16.71
CA LEU A 246 -8.20 2.61 15.35
C LEU A 246 -8.22 1.13 14.97
N GLU A 247 -9.39 0.65 14.58
CA GLU A 247 -9.57 -0.67 13.98
C GLU A 247 -9.65 -0.54 12.46
N VAL A 248 -8.87 -1.33 11.73
CA VAL A 248 -8.95 -1.42 10.26
C VAL A 248 -9.49 -2.79 9.89
N SER A 249 -10.68 -2.81 9.27
CA SER A 249 -11.42 -4.02 8.95
C SER A 249 -11.72 -4.12 7.44
N ILE A 250 -11.39 -5.26 6.85
CA ILE A 250 -11.57 -5.54 5.44
C ILE A 250 -12.57 -6.69 5.30
N TRP A 251 -13.70 -6.41 4.68
CA TRP A 251 -14.80 -7.35 4.52
C TRP A 251 -14.78 -7.96 3.12
N ALA A 252 -15.07 -9.25 3.02
CA ALA A 252 -15.17 -9.96 1.75
C ALA A 252 -16.40 -10.87 1.72
N ARG A 253 -17.07 -10.90 0.56
CA ARG A 253 -18.24 -11.76 0.31
C ARG A 253 -17.89 -13.20 -0.02
N GLU A 254 -16.63 -13.46 -0.38
CA GLU A 254 -16.15 -14.79 -0.74
C GLU A 254 -15.02 -15.20 0.20
N THR A 255 -15.18 -16.33 0.86
CA THR A 255 -14.20 -16.90 1.80
C THR A 255 -12.83 -17.11 1.13
N SER A 256 -12.85 -17.48 -0.15
CA SER A 256 -11.65 -17.78 -0.94
C SER A 256 -10.75 -16.57 -1.20
N TRP A 257 -11.24 -15.35 -1.01
CA TRP A 257 -10.47 -14.13 -1.25
C TRP A 257 -9.38 -13.90 -0.20
N PHE A 258 -9.52 -14.50 0.98
CA PHE A 258 -8.49 -14.50 2.02
C PHE A 258 -7.69 -15.81 2.07
N ASN A 259 -7.74 -16.64 1.02
CA ASN A 259 -6.90 -17.85 0.97
C ASN A 259 -5.42 -17.47 0.86
N GLY A 260 -4.58 -18.11 1.69
CA GLY A 260 -3.14 -17.83 1.76
C GLY A 260 -2.78 -16.54 2.49
N ILE A 261 -3.73 -15.92 3.19
CA ILE A 261 -3.49 -14.79 4.11
C ILE A 261 -3.78 -15.27 5.53
N GLU A 262 -2.79 -15.12 6.40
CA GLU A 262 -2.78 -15.62 7.77
C GLU A 262 -2.41 -14.51 8.78
N ASP A 263 -2.49 -14.81 10.08
CA ASP A 263 -2.03 -13.92 11.14
C ASP A 263 -0.52 -13.65 10.99
N GLY A 264 -0.12 -12.39 11.16
CA GLY A 264 1.26 -11.95 10.97
C GLY A 264 1.65 -11.63 9.52
N ASP A 265 0.81 -11.89 8.53
CA ASP A 265 1.10 -11.52 7.15
C ASP A 265 1.02 -10.01 6.92
N ASP A 266 1.92 -9.45 6.11
CA ASP A 266 1.79 -8.07 5.64
C ASP A 266 0.96 -8.01 4.36
N VAL A 267 -0.04 -7.13 4.34
CA VAL A 267 -0.93 -6.95 3.19
C VAL A 267 -1.03 -5.47 2.82
N VAL A 268 -1.28 -5.20 1.54
CA VAL A 268 -1.81 -3.92 1.06
C VAL A 268 -3.23 -4.14 0.56
N VAL A 269 -4.11 -3.21 0.93
CA VAL A 269 -5.52 -3.22 0.53
C VAL A 269 -5.87 -1.90 -0.13
N LEU A 270 -6.33 -1.96 -1.38
CA LEU A 270 -6.75 -0.82 -2.19
C LEU A 270 -8.28 -0.76 -2.32
N GLY A 271 -8.84 0.42 -2.07
CA GLY A 271 -10.19 0.74 -2.51
C GLY A 271 -10.76 1.95 -1.80
N VAL A 272 -12.09 2.06 -1.82
CA VAL A 272 -12.81 3.16 -1.18
C VAL A 272 -13.15 2.76 0.26
N TRP A 273 -12.62 3.54 1.22
CA TRP A 273 -12.75 3.25 2.64
C TRP A 273 -13.85 4.11 3.27
N LYS A 274 -14.47 3.57 4.32
CA LYS A 274 -15.44 4.27 5.16
C LYS A 274 -14.90 4.40 6.56
N SER A 275 -15.06 5.57 7.16
CA SER A 275 -14.75 5.81 8.56
C SER A 275 -16.02 5.75 9.41
N SER A 276 -15.88 5.30 10.65
CA SER A 276 -16.90 5.44 11.67
C SER A 276 -16.27 5.62 13.05
N VAL A 277 -17.02 6.26 13.95
CA VAL A 277 -16.58 6.51 15.33
C VAL A 277 -17.63 5.94 16.25
N THR A 278 -17.18 5.12 17.20
CA THR A 278 -18.03 4.65 18.29
C THR A 278 -17.82 5.57 19.50
N PRO A 279 -18.89 5.89 20.26
CA PRO A 279 -18.76 6.64 21.51
C PRO A 279 -17.76 5.98 22.48
N PRO A 280 -17.16 6.77 23.39
CA PRO A 280 -16.29 6.23 24.43
C PRO A 280 -17.00 5.13 25.23
N SER A 281 -16.26 4.06 25.54
CA SER A 281 -16.74 2.94 26.34
C SER A 281 -15.74 2.63 27.45
N ALA A 282 -16.20 2.03 28.56
CA ALA A 282 -15.31 1.67 29.65
C ALA A 282 -14.15 0.77 29.17
N ALA A 283 -12.94 1.05 29.62
CA ALA A 283 -11.78 0.23 29.29
C ALA A 283 -11.98 -1.19 29.86
N PRO A 284 -11.66 -2.25 29.10
CA PRO A 284 -11.89 -3.64 29.54
C PRO A 284 -11.09 -4.05 30.78
N ARG A 285 -10.04 -3.30 31.13
CA ARG A 285 -9.13 -3.61 32.23
C ARG A 285 -9.16 -2.47 33.25
N GLU A 286 -9.65 -2.78 34.45
CA GLU A 286 -9.59 -1.85 35.58
C GLU A 286 -8.13 -1.58 35.99
N GLY A 287 -7.85 -0.32 36.34
CA GLY A 287 -6.49 0.15 36.69
C GLY A 287 -5.50 0.24 35.51
N GLY A 288 -5.98 0.14 34.26
CA GLY A 288 -5.16 0.38 33.08
C GLY A 288 -4.83 1.85 32.84
N ARG A 289 -3.98 2.14 31.85
CA ARG A 289 -3.57 3.51 31.46
C ARG A 289 -4.76 4.44 31.15
N PHE A 290 -5.83 3.90 30.60
CA PHE A 290 -7.03 4.64 30.21
C PHE A 290 -8.24 4.10 30.95
N LYS A 291 -9.14 4.98 31.40
CA LYS A 291 -10.42 4.61 32.01
C LYS A 291 -11.50 4.33 30.96
N THR A 292 -11.44 5.05 29.85
CA THR A 292 -12.35 4.89 28.70
C THR A 292 -11.56 4.70 27.42
N LEU A 293 -12.19 4.09 26.42
CA LEU A 293 -11.63 3.90 25.09
C LEU A 293 -12.63 4.33 24.02
N THR A 294 -12.18 5.22 23.14
CA THR A 294 -12.87 5.57 21.89
C THR A 294 -12.31 4.70 20.77
N LYS A 295 -13.18 3.89 20.15
CA LYS A 295 -12.81 3.09 18.98
C LYS A 295 -13.28 3.78 17.71
N ARG A 296 -12.31 4.22 16.92
CA ARG A 296 -12.50 4.65 15.54
C ARG A 296 -12.31 3.43 14.64
N ARG A 297 -12.99 3.40 13.49
CA ARG A 297 -12.91 2.30 12.55
C ARG A 297 -12.72 2.82 11.13
N LEU A 298 -11.80 2.21 10.40
CA LEU A 298 -11.74 2.21 8.96
C LEU A 298 -12.26 0.87 8.46
N SER A 299 -13.19 0.90 7.52
CA SER A 299 -13.75 -0.30 6.92
C SER A 299 -13.80 -0.23 5.41
N LEU A 300 -13.49 -1.33 4.76
CA LEU A 300 -13.63 -1.52 3.32
C LEU A 300 -14.37 -2.82 3.06
N SER A 301 -15.38 -2.77 2.19
CA SER A 301 -16.01 -3.98 1.65
C SER A 301 -15.42 -4.24 0.27
N MET A 302 -14.72 -5.35 0.12
CA MET A 302 -14.16 -5.77 -1.15
C MET A 302 -15.29 -6.14 -2.11
N VAL A 303 -15.17 -5.65 -3.33
CA VAL A 303 -15.98 -6.03 -4.49
C VAL A 303 -15.27 -7.04 -5.37
N LEU A 304 -13.93 -7.14 -5.28
CA LEU A 304 -13.11 -8.06 -6.06
C LEU A 304 -11.90 -8.57 -5.28
N LYS A 305 -11.47 -9.80 -5.58
CA LYS A 305 -10.25 -10.41 -5.01
C LYS A 305 -8.97 -9.56 -5.17
N PRO A 306 -8.68 -8.95 -6.35
CA PRO A 306 -7.48 -8.14 -6.54
C PRO A 306 -7.28 -6.98 -5.57
N GLN A 307 -8.31 -6.50 -4.87
CA GLN A 307 -8.19 -5.36 -3.96
C GLN A 307 -7.26 -5.61 -2.77
N ILE A 308 -6.95 -6.86 -2.46
CA ILE A 308 -5.99 -7.23 -1.40
C ILE A 308 -4.81 -7.97 -1.99
N SER A 309 -3.65 -7.76 -1.39
CA SER A 309 -2.41 -8.30 -1.88
C SER A 309 -1.41 -8.49 -0.74
N LYS A 310 -0.92 -9.71 -0.55
CA LYS A 310 0.19 -10.01 0.37
C LYS A 310 1.50 -9.37 -0.13
N ILE A 311 2.25 -8.76 0.78
CA ILE A 311 3.54 -8.09 0.56
C ILE A 311 4.65 -9.05 1.00
N ARG A 312 4.73 -10.20 0.31
CA ARG A 312 5.59 -11.36 0.60
C ARG A 312 5.29 -12.09 1.90
#